data_AF-A0A2L0NH58-F1
#
_entry.id   AF-A0A2L0NH58-F1
#
_cell.length_a   1.000
_cell.length_b   1.000
_cell.length_c   1.000
_cell.angle_alpha   90.00
_cell.angle_beta   90.00
_cell.angle_gamma   90.00
#
_symmetry.space_group_name_H-M   'P 1'
#
loop_
_entity.id
_entity.type
_entity.pdbx_description
1 polymer ?
#
loop_
_entity_poly.entity_id
_entity_poly.type
_entity_poly.pdbx_seq_one_letter_code
_entity_poly.pdbx_strand_id
1 'polypeptide(L)' 'FHHDLIFFLIVVTVFVCWMLFRVITLFDEKKNKIPATVVHGATIEIIWTSIPALILLIVAIPSFALLYSMDEV' A
#
# COMPACT_ATOMS: atom_id res chain seq x y z
N PHE A 1 -2.06 13.25 -14.28
CA PHE A 1 -0.94 12.48 -13.70
C PHE A 1 -0.62 12.87 -12.26
N HIS A 2 -0.19 14.11 -11.96
CA HIS A 2 0.16 14.50 -10.59
C HIS A 2 -1.00 14.29 -9.58
N HIS A 3 -2.21 14.71 -9.93
CA HIS A 3 -3.41 14.49 -9.10
C HIS A 3 -3.72 13.00 -8.92
N ASP A 4 -3.60 12.21 -9.98
CA ASP A 4 -3.86 10.75 -9.95
C ASP A 4 -2.84 10.04 -9.05
N LEU A 5 -1.56 10.41 -9.16
CA LEU A 5 -0.48 9.87 -8.33
C LEU A 5 -0.67 10.24 -6.86
N ILE A 6 -1.01 11.51 -6.57
CA ILE A 6 -1.34 11.95 -5.20
C ILE A 6 -2.54 11.18 -4.64
N PHE A 7 -3.57 10.91 -5.45
CA PHE A 7 -4.72 10.12 -5.01
C PHE A 7 -4.29 8.73 -4.53
N PHE A 8 -3.49 7.99 -5.32
CA PHE A 8 -2.98 6.68 -4.90
C PHE A 8 -2.12 6.76 -3.64
N LEU A 9 -1.24 7.76 -3.54
CA LEU A 9 -0.40 7.95 -2.35
C LEU A 9 -1.24 8.22 -1.10
N ILE A 10 -2.21 9.12 -1.17
CA ILE A 10 -3.11 9.42 -0.04
C ILE A 10 -3.85 8.15 0.41
N VAL A 11 -4.39 7.38 -0.53
CA VAL A 11 -5.11 6.13 -0.22
C VAL A 11 -4.20 5.14 0.52
N VAL A 12 -2.97 4.92 0.03
CA VAL A 12 -2.00 4.03 0.68
C VAL A 12 -1.61 4.56 2.06
N THR A 13 -1.32 5.86 2.19
CA THR A 13 -0.95 6.46 3.48
C THR A 13 -2.09 6.33 4.50
N VAL A 14 -3.33 6.65 4.13
CA VAL A 14 -4.49 6.51 5.02
C VAL A 14 -4.70 5.06 5.44
N PHE A 15 -4.54 4.11 4.51
CA PHE A 15 -4.62 2.69 4.82
C PHE A 15 -3.56 2.25 5.85
N VAL A 16 -2.31 2.67 5.67
CA VAL A 16 -1.22 2.36 6.61
C VAL A 16 -1.46 3.02 7.97
N CYS A 17 -1.84 4.30 8.01
CA CYS A 17 -2.16 5.00 9.26
C CYS A 17 -3.31 4.31 10.01
N TRP A 18 -4.36 3.89 9.30
CA TRP A 18 -5.47 3.14 9.89
C TRP A 18 -5.02 1.78 10.45
N MET A 19 -4.19 1.05 9.72
CA MET A 19 -3.63 -0.23 10.18
C MET A 19 -2.79 -0.04 11.45
N LEU A 20 -1.90 0.95 11.48
CA LEU A 20 -1.08 1.25 12.66
C LEU A 20 -1.95 1.64 13.86
N PHE A 21 -2.97 2.48 13.67
CA PHE A 21 -3.91 2.83 14.73
C PHE A 21 -4.63 1.59 15.27
N ARG A 22 -5.06 0.67 14.39
CA ARG A 22 -5.66 -0.60 14.79
C ARG A 22 -4.69 -1.48 15.57
N VAL A 23 -3.43 -1.56 15.15
CA VAL A 23 -2.40 -2.35 15.87
C VAL A 23 -2.22 -1.80 17.29
N ILE A 24 -2.04 -0.49 17.43
CA ILE A 24 -1.83 0.16 18.74
C ILE A 24 -3.04 -0.03 19.65
N THR A 25 -4.26 0.08 19.12
CA THR A 25 -5.49 0.05 19.94
C THR A 25 -5.95 -1.34 20.34
N LEU A 26 -5.66 -2.37 19.53
CA LEU A 26 -6.07 -3.76 19.78
C LEU A 26 -4.99 -4.59 20.48
N PHE A 27 -3.71 -4.36 20.18
CA PHE A 27 -2.60 -5.21 20.65
C PHE A 27 -1.82 -4.59 21.82
N ASP A 28 -2.43 -3.64 22.55
CA ASP A 28 -1.91 -3.14 23.82
C ASP A 28 -1.82 -4.26 24.87
N GLU A 29 -0.82 -4.20 25.75
CA GLU A 29 -0.55 -5.21 26.80
C GLU A 29 -1.77 -5.47 27.71
N LYS A 30 -2.59 -4.44 27.97
CA LYS A 30 -3.79 -4.59 28.81
C LYS A 30 -4.87 -5.43 28.13
N LYS A 31 -4.95 -5.36 26.80
CA LYS A 31 -5.98 -6.02 25.98
C LYS A 31 -5.52 -7.34 25.38
N ASN A 32 -4.23 -7.48 25.06
CA ASN A 32 -3.64 -8.65 24.44
C ASN A 32 -2.47 -9.21 25.28
N LYS A 33 -2.82 -9.86 26.40
CA LYS A 33 -1.85 -10.36 27.39
C LYS A 33 -1.00 -11.55 26.91
N ILE A 34 -1.51 -12.32 25.95
CA ILE A 34 -0.82 -13.49 25.39
C ILE A 34 -0.59 -13.21 23.90
N PRO A 35 0.65 -12.91 23.47
CA PRO A 35 0.93 -12.63 22.07
C PRO A 35 0.84 -13.89 21.21
N ALA A 36 0.41 -13.73 19.96
CA ALA A 36 0.46 -14.81 18.98
C ALA A 36 1.92 -15.11 18.59
N THR A 37 2.24 -16.39 18.38
CA THR A 37 3.59 -16.88 18.01
C THR A 37 3.74 -17.21 16.53
N VAL A 38 2.88 -16.64 15.68
CA VAL A 38 2.93 -16.84 14.22
C VAL A 38 4.14 -16.09 13.66
N VAL A 39 5.05 -16.81 13.01
CA VAL A 39 6.32 -16.26 12.50
C VAL A 39 6.36 -16.11 10.98
N HIS A 40 5.54 -16.87 10.25
CA HIS A 40 5.55 -16.83 8.79
C HIS A 40 4.13 -16.92 8.22
N GLY A 41 3.92 -16.21 7.11
CA GLY A 41 2.63 -16.14 6.43
C GLY A 41 2.82 -15.94 4.92
N ALA A 42 3.35 -16.95 4.22
CA ALA A 42 3.60 -16.89 2.77
C ALA A 42 2.42 -16.33 1.96
N THR A 43 1.18 -16.72 2.29
CA THR A 43 -0.01 -16.24 1.58
C THR A 43 -0.21 -14.74 1.74
N ILE A 44 -0.04 -14.20 2.95
CA ILE A 44 -0.22 -12.77 3.19
C ILE A 44 0.94 -11.97 2.59
N GLU A 45 2.15 -12.55 2.58
CA GLU A 45 3.32 -12.04 1.86
C GLU A 45 3.08 -11.87 0.37
N ILE A 46 2.50 -12.88 -0.28
CA ILE A 46 2.14 -12.80 -1.71
C ILE A 46 1.11 -11.70 -1.95
N ILE A 47 0.11 -11.55 -1.07
CA ILE A 47 -0.96 -10.55 -1.23
C ILE A 47 -0.39 -9.13 -1.15
N TRP A 48 0.38 -8.80 -0.11
CA TRP A 48 0.89 -7.43 0.05
C TRP A 48 2.05 -7.09 -0.88
N THR A 49 2.69 -8.07 -1.52
CA THR A 49 3.70 -7.80 -2.57
C THR A 49 3.04 -7.59 -3.93
N SER A 50 2.01 -8.38 -4.25
CA SER A 50 1.30 -8.30 -5.54
C SER A 50 0.44 -7.04 -5.66
N ILE A 51 -0.25 -6.63 -4.58
CA ILE A 51 -1.13 -5.44 -4.62
C ILE A 51 -0.35 -4.16 -4.98
N PRO A 52 0.77 -3.80 -4.32
CA PRO A 52 1.57 -2.64 -4.71
C PRO A 52 2.12 -2.74 -6.14
N ALA A 53 2.56 -3.93 -6.57
CA ALA A 53 3.05 -4.13 -7.93
C ALA A 53 1.97 -3.82 -8.99
N LEU A 54 0.73 -4.27 -8.76
CA LEU A 54 -0.41 -3.98 -9.64
C LEU A 54 -0.77 -2.49 -9.65
N ILE A 55 -0.76 -1.82 -8.50
CA ILE A 55 -0.98 -0.37 -8.41
C ILE A 55 0.05 0.38 -9.27
N LEU A 56 1.34 0.02 -9.15
CA LEU A 56 2.40 0.63 -9.95
C LEU A 56 2.21 0.39 -11.45
N LEU A 57 1.80 -0.81 -11.86
CA LEU A 57 1.52 -1.13 -13.26
C LEU A 57 0.41 -0.25 -13.84
N ILE A 58 -0.66 -0.01 -13.07
CA ILE A 58 -1.76 0.87 -13.49
C ILE A 58 -1.29 2.31 -13.62
N VAL A 59 -0.47 2.81 -12.69
CA VAL A 59 0.09 4.17 -12.76
C VAL A 59 1.07 4.32 -13.92
N ALA A 60 1.80 3.27 -14.30
CA ALA A 60 2.79 3.32 -15.37
C ALA A 60 2.17 3.60 -16.75
N ILE A 61 0.96 3.09 -17.03
CA ILE A 61 0.31 3.26 -18.35
C ILE A 61 0.10 4.74 -18.73
N PRO A 62 -0.61 5.57 -17.95
CA PRO A 62 -0.75 7.00 -18.26
C PRO A 62 0.57 7.75 -18.13
N SER A 63 1.50 7.26 -17.29
CA SER A 63 2.85 7.85 -17.16
C SER A 63 3.63 7.76 -18.47
N PHE A 64 3.66 6.58 -19.09
CA PHE A 64 4.36 6.38 -20.35
C PHE A 64 3.68 7.13 -21.49
N ALA A 65 2.34 7.10 -21.57
CA ALA A 65 1.60 7.86 -22.58
C ALA A 65 1.92 9.37 -22.50
N LEU A 66 1.98 9.92 -21.29
CA LEU A 66 2.34 11.33 -21.08
C LEU A 66 3.80 11.62 -21.47
N LEU A 67 4.73 10.74 -21.10
CA LEU A 67 6.14 10.89 -21.45
C LEU A 67 6.36 10.91 -22.96
N TYR A 68 5.79 9.97 -23.71
CA TYR A 68 5.90 9.96 -25.18
C TYR A 68 5.26 11.19 -25.81
N SER A 69 4.11 11.64 -25.29
CA SER A 69 3.47 12.87 -25.80
C SER A 69 4.29 14.15 -25.56
N MET A 70 5.18 14.15 -24.57
CA MET A 70 6.09 15.27 -24.32
C MET A 70 7.36 15.20 -25.17
N ASP A 71 7.79 14.00 -25.54
CA ASP A 71 9.01 13.78 -26.34
C ASP A 71 8.77 14.05 -27.83
N GLU A 72 7.52 13.92 -28.29
CA GLU A 72 7.10 14.21 -29.67
C GLU A 72 6.84 15.70 -29.97
N VAL A 73 6.80 16.57 -28.94
CA VAL A 73 6.57 18.03 -29.05
C VAL A 73 7.88 18.80 -28.99
#